data_AF-A0A6V7LXH4-F1
#
_entry.id   AF-A0A6V7LXH4-F1
#
_cell.length_a   1.000
_cell.length_b   1.000
_cell.length_c   1.000
_cell.angle_alpha   90.00
_cell.angle_beta   90.00
_cell.angle_gamma   90.00
#
_symmetry.space_group_name_H-M   'P 1'
#
loop_
_entity.id
_entity.type
_entity.pdbx_description
1 polymer ?
#
loop_
_entity_poly.entity_id
_entity_poly.type
_entity_poly.pdbx_seq_one_letter_code
_entity_poly.pdbx_strand_id
1 'polypeptide(L)'
;KYKLLKRHARSKNQIVTRKEISSLEECFAFGNTKKALAINFRQISESSSARKNEVGRLNCQLLDCPETGSLDLLTEDRKYSYYSAYSRNLKLENETAVCLPNIGLFVRMKNSMNFTNAQSACENMRGKLADVMSEERSQAMAQFVLNKTPVYVGLSNRGGERRWKNEF
;
A
#
# COMPACT_ATOMS: atom_id res chain seq x y z
N LYS A 1 -7.78 -3.62 -4.84
CA LYS A 1 -8.79 -4.10 -3.87
C LYS A 1 -8.08 -4.41 -2.55
N TYR A 2 -8.52 -3.80 -1.45
CA TYR A 2 -7.94 -4.06 -0.12
C TYR A 2 -8.18 -5.51 0.32
N LYS A 3 -7.24 -6.05 1.10
CA LYS A 3 -7.32 -7.40 1.66
C LYS A 3 -7.12 -7.34 3.17
N LEU A 4 -7.87 -8.17 3.88
CA LEU A 4 -7.70 -8.36 5.32
C LEU A 4 -6.33 -8.99 5.58
N LEU A 5 -5.52 -8.35 6.42
CA LEU A 5 -4.22 -8.88 6.82
C LEU A 5 -4.19 -9.35 8.27
N LYS A 6 -4.89 -8.65 9.18
CA LYS A 6 -4.97 -9.04 10.60
C LYS A 6 -6.30 -8.61 11.22
N ARG A 7 -6.94 -9.53 11.96
CA ARG A 7 -8.11 -9.23 12.81
C ARG A 7 -7.65 -8.78 14.18
N HIS A 8 -8.53 -8.07 14.89
CA HIS A 8 -8.29 -7.60 16.26
C HIS A 8 -7.01 -6.77 16.37
N ALA A 9 -6.74 -5.98 15.34
CA ALA A 9 -5.52 -5.20 15.23
C ALA A 9 -5.76 -3.92 14.42
N ARG A 10 -4.97 -2.89 14.72
CA ARG A 10 -4.93 -1.64 13.95
C ARG A 10 -3.51 -1.13 13.80
N SER A 11 -3.24 -0.49 12.67
CA SER A 11 -1.99 0.23 12.44
C SER A 11 -2.04 1.60 13.13
N LYS A 12 -0.88 2.06 13.59
CA LYS A 12 -0.66 3.43 14.09
C LYS A 12 -0.09 4.36 13.02
N ASN A 13 0.04 3.89 11.77
CA ASN A 13 0.47 4.73 10.65
C ASN A 13 -0.44 5.94 10.48
N GLN A 14 0.05 6.92 9.73
CA GLN A 14 -0.61 8.20 9.63
C GLN A 14 -1.98 8.07 8.96
N ILE A 15 -3.00 8.53 9.70
CA ILE A 15 -4.37 8.56 9.23
C ILE A 15 -4.53 9.76 8.31
N VAL A 16 -4.79 9.51 7.03
CA VAL A 16 -5.12 10.54 6.03
C VAL A 16 -6.46 11.19 6.38
N THR A 17 -7.46 10.35 6.65
CA THR A 17 -8.80 10.79 7.00
C THR A 17 -9.59 9.64 7.62
N ARG A 18 -10.74 9.96 8.19
CA ARG A 18 -11.62 9.01 8.87
C ARG A 18 -13.07 9.41 8.69
N LYS A 19 -13.94 8.43 8.51
CA LYS A 19 -15.38 8.63 8.29
C LYS A 19 -16.18 7.52 8.99
N GLU A 20 -17.39 7.86 9.41
CA GLU A 20 -18.40 6.88 9.78
C GLU A 20 -19.03 6.31 8.52
N ILE A 21 -18.98 4.99 8.39
CA ILE A 21 -19.35 4.26 7.18
C ILE A 21 -20.12 3.00 7.58
N SER A 22 -21.16 2.68 6.81
CA SER A 22 -22.10 1.60 7.11
C SER A 22 -21.53 0.20 6.86
N SER A 23 -20.66 0.05 5.86
CA SER A 23 -20.13 -1.24 5.40
C SER A 23 -18.64 -1.21 5.07
N LEU A 24 -18.01 -2.38 5.07
CA LEU A 24 -16.60 -2.51 4.70
C LEU A 24 -16.36 -2.11 3.23
N GLU A 25 -17.31 -2.46 2.35
CA GLU A 25 -17.28 -2.18 0.93
C GLU A 25 -17.30 -0.67 0.66
N GLU A 26 -18.15 0.07 1.37
CA GLU A 26 -18.20 1.54 1.28
C GLU A 26 -16.88 2.14 1.81
N CYS A 27 -16.28 1.56 2.85
CA CYS A 27 -14.98 2.00 3.37
C CYS A 27 -13.85 1.78 2.35
N PHE A 28 -13.89 0.66 1.61
CA PHE A 28 -12.95 0.41 0.52
C PHE A 28 -13.13 1.38 -0.64
N ALA A 29 -14.38 1.69 -1.01
CA ALA A 29 -14.66 2.70 -2.03
C ALA A 29 -14.10 4.07 -1.61
N PHE A 30 -14.33 4.47 -0.36
CA PHE A 30 -13.78 5.70 0.21
C PHE A 30 -12.25 5.72 0.20
N GLY A 31 -11.62 4.59 0.56
CA GLY A 31 -10.18 4.38 0.46
C GLY A 31 -9.63 4.62 -0.95
N ASN A 32 -10.27 4.02 -1.96
CA ASN A 32 -9.86 4.18 -3.35
C ASN A 32 -9.98 5.65 -3.82
N THR A 33 -11.08 6.33 -3.48
CA THR A 33 -11.28 7.75 -3.83
C THR A 33 -10.23 8.66 -3.21
N LYS A 34 -9.81 8.35 -1.97
CA LYS A 34 -8.78 9.12 -1.26
C LYS A 34 -7.36 8.60 -1.47
N LYS A 35 -7.17 7.62 -2.36
CA LYS A 35 -5.87 6.97 -2.66
C LYS A 35 -5.17 6.42 -1.40
N ALA A 36 -5.93 6.00 -0.40
CA ALA A 36 -5.37 5.40 0.81
C ALA A 36 -4.73 4.05 0.51
N LEU A 37 -3.62 3.71 1.15
CA LEU A 37 -2.92 2.45 0.87
C LEU A 37 -3.23 1.35 1.90
N ALA A 38 -3.74 1.72 3.06
CA ALA A 38 -4.24 0.80 4.07
C ALA A 38 -5.43 1.37 4.84
N ILE A 39 -6.12 0.50 5.58
CA ILE A 39 -7.38 0.82 6.27
C ILE A 39 -7.42 0.11 7.62
N ASN A 40 -7.74 0.84 8.68
CA ASN A 40 -8.28 0.25 9.90
C ASN A 40 -9.81 0.35 9.82
N PHE A 41 -10.50 -0.78 9.88
CA PHE A 41 -11.96 -0.81 9.86
C PHE A 41 -12.54 -1.52 11.08
N ARG A 42 -13.56 -0.91 11.68
CA ARG A 42 -14.38 -1.50 12.75
C ARG A 42 -15.79 -1.71 12.22
N GLN A 43 -16.31 -2.93 12.38
CA GLN A 43 -17.73 -3.18 12.14
C GLN A 43 -18.56 -2.48 13.23
N ILE A 44 -19.51 -1.65 12.84
CA ILE A 44 -20.52 -1.13 13.77
C ILE A 44 -21.61 -2.20 13.87
N SER A 45 -21.82 -2.75 15.08
CA SER A 45 -22.94 -3.66 15.34
C SER A 45 -24.16 -2.84 15.78
N GLU A 46 -25.31 -3.13 15.18
CA GLU A 46 -26.61 -2.53 15.54
C GLU A 46 -26.98 -2.75 17.01
N SER A 47 -26.42 -3.80 17.65
CA SER A 47 -26.67 -4.12 19.06
C SER A 47 -25.94 -3.22 20.07
N SER A 48 -25.02 -2.37 19.61
CA SER A 48 -24.41 -1.36 20.49
C SER A 48 -25.33 -0.14 20.57
N SER A 49 -26.30 -0.21 21.48
CA SER A 49 -27.06 0.91 22.05
C SER A 49 -26.16 1.88 22.85
N ALA A 50 -24.94 2.11 22.38
CA ALA A 50 -24.00 3.08 22.91
C ALA A 50 -24.43 4.47 22.41
N ARG A 51 -25.02 5.21 23.36
CA ARG A 51 -25.30 6.65 23.39
C ARG A 51 -24.81 7.42 22.16
N LYS A 52 -25.74 8.13 21.50
CA LYS A 52 -25.58 8.98 20.30
C LYS A 52 -24.41 9.99 20.29
N ASN A 53 -23.66 10.12 21.38
CA ASN A 53 -22.62 11.13 21.60
C ASN A 53 -21.19 10.57 21.72
N GLU A 54 -20.96 9.29 21.43
CA GLU A 54 -19.59 8.77 21.44
C GLU A 54 -18.79 9.23 20.20
N VAL A 55 -17.72 9.97 20.48
CA VAL A 55 -16.60 10.35 19.59
C VAL A 55 -15.95 9.11 18.89
N GLY A 56 -16.41 7.90 19.20
CA GLY A 56 -16.01 6.63 18.61
C GLY A 56 -16.69 6.23 17.31
N ARG A 57 -17.54 7.04 16.66
CA ARG A 57 -18.26 6.66 15.42
C ARG A 57 -17.40 6.50 14.15
N LEU A 58 -16.16 6.99 14.18
CA LEU A 58 -15.26 6.95 13.02
C LEU A 58 -14.64 5.55 12.88
N ASN A 59 -15.40 4.67 12.23
CA ASN A 59 -15.12 3.24 12.12
C ASN A 59 -14.30 2.88 10.87
N CYS A 60 -14.22 3.77 9.88
CA CYS A 60 -13.32 3.64 8.74
C CYS A 60 -12.18 4.67 8.86
N GLN A 61 -10.96 4.20 9.07
CA GLN A 61 -9.76 5.04 9.12
C GLN A 61 -8.86 4.71 7.93
N LEU A 62 -8.59 5.70 7.10
CA LEU A 62 -7.76 5.58 5.92
C LEU A 62 -6.32 5.95 6.26
N LEU A 63 -5.38 5.08 5.92
CA LEU A 63 -3.96 5.23 6.20
C LEU A 63 -3.22 5.56 4.91
N ASP A 64 -2.21 6.43 5.04
CA ASP A 64 -1.37 6.84 3.93
C ASP A 64 -0.49 5.71 3.41
N CYS A 65 -0.05 4.85 4.33
CA CYS A 65 0.90 3.78 4.09
C CYS A 65 0.52 2.48 4.82
N PRO A 66 0.72 1.31 4.17
CA PRO A 66 0.59 0.04 4.85
C PRO A 66 1.81 -0.23 5.75
N GLU A 67 1.65 -1.15 6.69
CA GLU A 67 2.78 -1.80 7.35
C GLU A 67 3.72 -2.44 6.33
N THR A 68 5.00 -2.06 6.40
CA THR A 68 6.06 -2.61 5.53
C THR A 68 6.89 -3.70 6.24
N GLY A 69 6.76 -3.83 7.56
CA GLY A 69 7.42 -4.83 8.37
C GLY A 69 6.49 -5.97 8.81
N SER A 70 6.82 -6.61 9.94
CA SER A 70 5.95 -7.64 10.53
C SER A 70 4.60 -7.06 10.94
N LEU A 71 3.52 -7.80 10.67
CA LEU A 71 2.17 -7.49 11.16
C LEU A 71 2.06 -7.57 12.70
N ASP A 72 3.11 -8.01 13.39
CA ASP A 72 3.20 -8.00 14.86
C ASP A 72 3.44 -6.60 15.42
N LEU A 73 3.86 -5.64 14.58
CA LEU A 73 3.95 -4.23 14.96
C LEU A 73 2.58 -3.55 15.06
N LEU A 74 1.53 -4.19 14.51
CA LEU A 74 0.16 -3.71 14.65
C LEU A 74 -0.26 -3.73 16.13
N THR A 75 -1.01 -2.71 16.53
CA THR A 75 -1.55 -2.63 17.89
C THR A 75 -2.71 -3.60 18.01
N GLU A 76 -2.70 -4.43 19.05
CA GLU A 76 -3.86 -5.26 19.38
C GLU A 76 -5.05 -4.36 19.74
N ASP A 77 -6.14 -4.51 18.99
CA ASP A 77 -7.37 -3.75 19.18
C ASP A 77 -8.54 -4.61 18.68
N ARG A 78 -9.25 -5.24 19.61
CA ARG A 78 -10.32 -6.20 19.31
C ARG A 78 -11.44 -5.61 18.45
N LYS A 79 -11.58 -4.28 18.42
CA LYS A 79 -12.62 -3.58 17.66
C LYS A 79 -12.27 -3.45 16.18
N TYR A 80 -10.99 -3.41 15.84
CA TYR A 80 -10.54 -3.13 14.48
C TYR A 80 -10.01 -4.37 13.77
N SER A 81 -10.13 -4.36 12.45
CA SER A 81 -9.42 -5.23 11.54
C SER A 81 -8.61 -4.37 10.58
N TYR A 82 -7.39 -4.82 10.30
CA TYR A 82 -6.44 -4.12 9.45
C TYR A 82 -6.45 -4.70 8.03
N TYR A 83 -6.61 -3.81 7.06
CA TYR A 83 -6.67 -4.12 5.63
C TYR A 83 -5.60 -3.32 4.89
N SER A 84 -5.08 -3.88 3.82
CA SER A 84 -4.08 -3.24 2.97
C SER A 84 -4.39 -3.43 1.50
N ALA A 85 -4.09 -2.43 0.68
CA ALA A 85 -4.09 -2.57 -0.77
C ALA A 85 -3.01 -3.57 -1.25
N TYR A 86 -2.02 -3.85 -0.39
CA TYR A 86 -0.91 -4.75 -0.63
C TYR A 86 -1.06 -6.01 0.23
N SER A 87 -1.21 -7.16 -0.44
CA SER A 87 -1.43 -8.47 0.19
C SER A 87 -0.20 -9.08 0.87
N ARG A 88 0.95 -8.40 0.85
CA ARG A 88 2.26 -9.03 1.04
C ARG A 88 2.76 -8.79 2.45
N ASN A 89 3.18 -9.86 3.12
CA ASN A 89 4.13 -9.77 4.22
C ASN A 89 5.53 -9.62 3.58
N LEU A 90 6.10 -8.42 3.66
CA LEU A 90 7.40 -8.12 3.08
C LEU A 90 8.48 -8.72 3.98
N LYS A 91 9.01 -9.88 3.60
CA LYS A 91 10.23 -10.42 4.22
C LYS A 91 11.44 -9.66 3.66
N LEU A 92 11.79 -8.55 4.31
CA LEU A 92 12.81 -7.59 3.86
C LEU A 92 14.25 -8.06 4.13
N GLU A 93 14.60 -9.30 3.77
CA GLU A 93 15.98 -9.78 3.96
C GLU A 93 16.95 -9.09 2.99
N ASN A 94 16.68 -9.16 1.69
CA ASN A 94 17.50 -8.57 0.61
C ASN A 94 16.78 -7.43 -0.14
N GLU A 95 15.75 -6.89 0.48
CA GLU A 95 14.82 -5.93 -0.10
C GLU A 95 14.70 -4.70 0.79
N THR A 96 14.47 -3.54 0.18
CA THR A 96 14.14 -2.31 0.91
C THR A 96 12.79 -1.84 0.42
N ALA A 97 11.79 -1.82 1.30
CA ALA A 97 10.47 -1.31 0.95
C ALA A 97 10.34 0.16 1.37
N VAL A 98 9.77 0.96 0.49
CA VAL A 98 9.37 2.34 0.77
C VAL A 98 7.91 2.50 0.44
N CYS A 99 7.18 3.13 1.34
CA CYS A 99 5.85 3.60 1.02
C CYS A 99 5.90 5.08 0.68
N LEU A 100 5.28 5.43 -0.45
CA LEU A 100 5.07 6.81 -0.88
C LEU A 100 3.56 7.11 -0.74
N PRO A 101 3.16 7.98 0.21
CA PRO A 101 1.77 8.32 0.48
C PRO A 101 0.98 8.63 -0.80
N ASN A 102 -0.22 8.06 -0.92
CA ASN A 102 -1.14 8.22 -2.08
C ASN A 102 -0.60 7.76 -3.45
N ILE A 103 0.63 7.25 -3.50
CA ILE A 103 1.30 6.80 -4.74
C ILE A 103 1.41 5.29 -4.74
N GLY A 104 2.01 4.70 -3.71
CA GLY A 104 2.10 3.26 -3.56
C GLY A 104 3.26 2.76 -2.71
N LEU A 105 3.34 1.43 -2.62
CA LEU A 105 4.41 0.69 -1.97
C LEU A 105 5.39 0.19 -3.03
N PHE A 106 6.67 0.51 -2.85
CA PHE A 106 7.75 0.16 -3.76
C PHE A 106 8.80 -0.67 -3.03
N VAL A 107 9.40 -1.60 -3.75
CA VAL A 107 10.44 -2.48 -3.23
C VAL A 107 11.66 -2.37 -4.13
N ARG A 108 12.80 -2.05 -3.52
CA ARG A 108 14.11 -2.09 -4.17
C ARG A 108 14.81 -3.38 -3.77
N MET A 109 15.19 -4.16 -4.77
CA MET A 109 16.08 -5.30 -4.59
C MET A 109 17.53 -4.81 -4.50
N LYS A 110 18.30 -5.34 -3.55
CA LYS A 110 19.72 -4.98 -3.38
C LYS A 110 20.61 -5.62 -4.45
N ASN A 111 20.23 -6.81 -4.93
CA ASN A 111 21.02 -7.57 -5.89
C ASN A 111 20.91 -6.96 -7.28
N SER A 112 22.05 -6.78 -7.94
CA SER A 112 22.09 -6.45 -9.36
C SER A 112 21.56 -7.62 -10.17
N MET A 113 20.65 -7.34 -11.09
CA MET A 113 20.04 -8.31 -12.00
C MET A 113 20.01 -7.67 -13.39
N ASN A 114 19.77 -8.45 -14.45
CA ASN A 114 19.37 -7.86 -15.73
C ASN A 114 17.87 -7.50 -15.71
N PHE A 115 17.40 -6.75 -16.72
CA PHE A 115 16.00 -6.30 -16.80
C PHE A 115 14.99 -7.45 -16.69
N THR A 116 15.20 -8.54 -17.45
CA THR A 116 14.28 -9.69 -17.46
C THR A 116 14.20 -10.38 -16.10
N ASN A 117 15.34 -10.60 -15.45
CA ASN A 117 15.38 -11.20 -14.12
C ASN A 117 14.75 -10.29 -13.06
N ALA A 118 14.96 -8.96 -13.17
CA ALA A 118 14.32 -7.99 -12.30
C ALA A 118 12.79 -7.99 -12.46
N GLN A 119 12.31 -8.07 -13.71
CA GLN A 119 10.89 -8.20 -14.01
C GLN A 119 10.31 -9.47 -13.37
N SER A 120 10.89 -10.64 -13.65
CA SER A 120 10.42 -11.91 -13.09
C SER A 120 10.47 -11.92 -11.56
N ALA A 121 11.49 -11.30 -10.95
CA ALA A 121 11.56 -11.17 -9.50
C ALA A 121 10.40 -10.31 -8.95
N CYS A 122 10.07 -9.18 -9.58
CA CYS A 122 8.91 -8.36 -9.22
C CYS A 122 7.59 -9.13 -9.36
N GLU A 123 7.41 -9.88 -10.45
CA GLU A 123 6.21 -10.70 -10.70
C GLU A 123 6.06 -11.83 -9.68
N ASN A 124 7.16 -12.51 -9.33
CA ASN A 124 7.21 -13.53 -8.28
C ASN A 124 6.77 -12.99 -6.92
N MET A 125 6.99 -11.69 -6.68
CA MET A 125 6.52 -10.98 -5.48
C MET A 125 5.08 -10.47 -5.60
N ARG A 126 4.33 -10.87 -6.65
CA ARG A 126 3.00 -10.35 -7.01
C ARG A 126 3.00 -8.84 -7.20
N GLY A 127 4.14 -8.29 -7.59
CA GLY A 127 4.34 -6.92 -7.99
C GLY A 127 4.67 -6.83 -9.48
N LYS A 128 5.18 -5.68 -9.87
CA LYS A 128 5.67 -5.38 -11.21
C LYS A 128 6.78 -4.35 -11.12
N LEU A 129 7.56 -4.20 -12.17
CA LEU A 129 8.53 -3.12 -12.26
C LEU A 129 7.79 -1.77 -12.09
N ALA A 130 8.45 -0.82 -11.42
CA ALA A 130 7.80 0.40 -11.00
C ALA A 130 7.34 1.25 -12.20
N ASP A 131 6.10 1.70 -12.14
CA ASP A 131 5.57 2.71 -13.05
C ASP A 131 6.12 4.08 -12.65
N VAL A 132 6.74 4.78 -13.60
CA VAL A 132 7.29 6.12 -13.41
C VAL A 132 6.70 7.13 -14.39
N MET A 133 5.66 6.78 -15.14
CA MET A 133 5.16 7.62 -16.23
C MET A 133 4.43 8.90 -15.79
N SER A 134 3.95 8.98 -14.54
CA SER A 134 3.34 10.20 -14.01
C SER A 134 4.37 11.07 -13.30
N GLU A 135 4.16 12.39 -13.32
CA GLU A 135 5.03 13.34 -12.64
C GLU A 135 5.15 13.03 -11.15
N GLU A 136 4.03 12.73 -10.49
CA GLU A 136 4.01 12.42 -9.05
C GLU A 136 4.84 11.18 -8.73
N ARG A 137 4.76 10.14 -9.57
CA ARG A 137 5.55 8.91 -9.40
C ARG A 137 7.02 9.15 -9.66
N SER A 138 7.36 9.87 -10.73
CA SER A 138 8.73 10.22 -11.07
C SER A 138 9.40 11.03 -9.97
N GLN A 139 8.76 12.11 -9.49
CA GLN A 139 9.29 12.96 -8.43
C GLN A 139 9.47 12.21 -7.11
N ALA A 140 8.46 11.44 -6.70
CA ALA A 140 8.52 10.71 -5.45
C ALA A 140 9.55 9.55 -5.50
N MET A 141 9.69 8.89 -6.65
CA MET A 141 10.70 7.84 -6.84
C MET A 141 12.12 8.42 -6.89
N ALA A 142 12.32 9.59 -7.49
CA ALA A 142 13.63 10.23 -7.58
C ALA A 142 14.25 10.45 -6.18
N GLN A 143 13.44 10.78 -5.17
CA GLN A 143 13.88 10.91 -3.78
C GLN A 143 14.33 9.58 -3.15
N PHE A 144 13.86 8.44 -3.66
CA PHE A 144 14.21 7.12 -3.12
C PHE A 144 15.43 6.49 -3.82
N VAL A 145 15.70 6.87 -5.07
CA VAL A 145 16.80 6.34 -5.90
C VAL A 145 18.10 7.15 -5.72
N LEU A 146 18.15 8.08 -4.75
CA LEU A 146 19.27 9.03 -4.55
C LEU A 146 20.66 8.40 -4.36
N ASN A 147 20.74 7.12 -3.95
CA ASN A 147 22.00 6.39 -3.93
C ASN A 147 22.30 5.96 -5.36
N LYS A 148 23.20 6.69 -6.07
CA LYS A 148 23.81 6.59 -7.43
C LYS A 148 23.92 5.21 -8.13
N THR A 149 23.06 4.27 -7.81
CA THR A 149 22.95 2.91 -8.33
C THR A 149 21.73 2.92 -9.23
N PRO A 150 21.90 2.72 -10.54
CA PRO A 150 20.79 2.58 -11.46
C PRO A 150 19.85 1.47 -11.00
N VAL A 151 18.54 1.70 -11.10
CA VAL A 151 17.51 0.70 -10.81
C VAL A 151 16.63 0.52 -12.04
N TYR A 152 16.18 -0.70 -12.29
CA TYR A 152 15.22 -0.96 -13.35
C TYR A 152 13.81 -0.50 -12.95
N VAL A 153 13.12 0.11 -13.90
CA VAL A 153 11.72 0.53 -13.83
C VAL A 153 10.96 -0.12 -14.99
N GLY A 154 9.63 -0.01 -15.02
CA GLY A 154 8.77 -0.68 -16.00
C GLY A 154 8.84 -0.14 -17.43
N LEU A 155 9.80 0.74 -17.74
CA LEU A 155 9.95 1.31 -19.07
C LEU A 155 10.67 0.33 -20.00
N SER A 156 10.01 0.01 -21.10
CA SER A 156 10.50 -0.88 -22.16
C SER A 156 10.15 -0.32 -23.54
N ASN A 157 11.00 -0.61 -24.53
CA ASN A 157 10.75 -0.37 -25.96
C ASN A 157 10.84 -1.68 -26.76
N ARG A 158 10.55 -2.83 -26.12
CA ARG A 158 10.55 -4.14 -26.79
C ARG A 158 9.69 -4.06 -28.07
N GLY A 159 10.22 -4.65 -29.15
CA GLY A 159 9.62 -4.54 -30.49
C GLY A 159 10.18 -3.41 -31.35
N GLY A 160 11.17 -2.65 -30.87
CA GLY A 160 11.83 -1.59 -31.67
C GLY A 160 10.93 -0.38 -31.91
N GLU A 161 9.87 -0.23 -31.10
CA GLU A 161 8.97 0.90 -31.21
C GLU A 161 9.68 2.20 -30.81
N ARG A 162 9.36 3.30 -31.50
CA ARG A 162 9.91 4.63 -31.23
C ARG A 162 9.47 5.19 -29.87
N ARG A 163 8.41 4.62 -29.27
CA ARG A 163 7.83 5.09 -28.00
C ARG A 163 8.07 4.03 -26.92
N TRP A 164 8.71 4.46 -25.84
CA TRP A 164 8.77 3.68 -24.61
C TRP A 164 7.38 3.60 -23.98
N LYS A 165 7.05 2.43 -23.47
CA LYS A 165 5.79 2.15 -22.78
C LYS A 165 6.10 1.54 -21.42
N ASN A 166 5.18 1.72 -20.48
CA ASN A 166 5.16 0.88 -19.30
C ASN A 166 4.41 -0.41 -19.65
N GLU A 167 5.14 -1.51 -19.73
CA GLU A 167 4.59 -2.79 -20.19
C GLU A 167 3.82 -3.55 -19.08
N PHE A 168 3.78 -3.03 -17.85
CA PHE A 168 3.32 -3.77 -16.68
C PHE A 168 2.40 -2.97 -15.75
#